data_AF-A0A8H5SKA6-F1
#
_entry.id   AF-A0A8H5SKA6-F1
#
_cell.length_a   1.000
_cell.length_b   1.000
_cell.length_c   1.000
_cell.angle_alpha   90.00
_cell.angle_beta   90.00
_cell.angle_gamma   90.00
#
_symmetry.space_group_name_H-M   'P 1'
#
loop_
_entity.id
_entity.type
_entity.pdbx_description
1 polymer ?
#
loop_
_entity_poly.entity_id
_entity_poly.type
_entity_poly.pdbx_seq_one_letter_code
_entity_poly.pdbx_strand_id
1 'polypeptide(L)'
;MMERTVRAMEQKQEQFEQEDRECIKAADGLDPEAIRQLTDPVGEEKHVLQLIQDSIMRVMLQARITATPSTVGSQALFEVQRKEVDKKPRRPFDNRVEEDTWARYTAVWVKLICYVYRAETIEDNERPGFRLTKRQGDTMDELTELIEEYVKDPEASPLNEDRVDELTLQVVMALLDHRLTAGEYRSGIISGLAVLGIRKDGGWMDVMDYTPMYSAVIKVARAMVVYQSYRERKEEVARLQQEKDLDEEEAEEEATSMFRIVREKVQRFMTVTSKETYAEPTPMDW
;
A
#
# COMPACT_ATOMS: atom_id res chain seq x y z
N MET A 1 10.89 26.36 -24.72
CA MET A 1 11.06 25.52 -23.50
C MET A 1 9.70 24.96 -23.07
N MET A 2 8.65 25.79 -23.01
CA MET A 2 7.27 25.38 -22.72
C MET A 2 6.70 24.32 -23.71
N GLU A 3 6.92 24.47 -25.01
CA GLU A 3 6.46 23.50 -26.04
C GLU A 3 7.07 22.09 -25.92
N ARG A 4 8.30 21.98 -25.40
CA ARG A 4 8.94 20.67 -25.18
C ARG A 4 8.37 19.97 -23.95
N THR A 5 8.03 20.74 -22.92
CA THR A 5 7.38 20.23 -21.71
C THR A 5 5.94 19.81 -22.02
N VAL A 6 5.21 20.60 -22.81
CA VAL A 6 3.85 20.26 -23.27
C VAL A 6 3.86 18.99 -24.12
N ARG A 7 4.76 18.86 -25.10
CA ARG A 7 4.88 17.59 -25.87
C ARG A 7 5.27 16.39 -25.03
N ALA A 8 6.15 16.56 -24.03
CA ALA A 8 6.53 15.46 -23.14
C ALA A 8 5.38 15.06 -22.20
N MET A 9 4.52 16.02 -21.83
CA MET A 9 3.29 15.76 -21.07
C MET A 9 2.24 15.07 -21.95
N GLU A 10 2.04 15.53 -23.20
CA GLU A 10 1.15 14.90 -24.18
C GLU A 10 1.59 13.45 -24.50
N GLN A 11 2.89 13.21 -24.68
CA GLN A 11 3.40 11.85 -24.89
C GLN A 11 3.24 10.96 -23.66
N LYS A 12 3.41 11.52 -22.46
CA LYS A 12 3.11 10.79 -21.21
C LYS A 12 1.62 10.54 -21.03
N GLN A 13 0.76 11.46 -21.47
CA GLN A 13 -0.69 11.31 -21.47
C GLN A 13 -1.13 10.22 -22.45
N GLU A 14 -0.59 10.23 -23.68
CA GLU A 14 -0.88 9.19 -24.68
C GLU A 14 -0.36 7.81 -24.23
N GLN A 15 0.82 7.75 -23.63
CA GLN A 15 1.36 6.52 -23.06
C GLN A 15 0.52 6.02 -21.87
N PHE A 16 0.17 6.92 -20.95
CA PHE A 16 -0.71 6.63 -19.81
C PHE A 16 -2.09 6.14 -20.27
N GLU A 17 -2.72 6.84 -21.22
CA GLU A 17 -4.00 6.44 -21.80
C GLU A 17 -3.91 5.13 -22.57
N GLN A 18 -2.78 4.81 -23.19
CA GLN A 18 -2.59 3.57 -23.94
C GLN A 18 -2.35 2.38 -23.00
N GLU A 19 -1.48 2.53 -22.00
CA GLU A 19 -1.19 1.52 -20.97
C GLU A 19 -2.45 1.24 -20.12
N ASP A 20 -3.11 2.27 -19.59
CA ASP A 20 -4.34 2.08 -18.79
C ASP A 20 -5.56 1.67 -19.62
N ARG A 21 -5.63 1.99 -20.92
CA ARG A 21 -6.63 1.36 -21.82
C ARG A 21 -6.36 -0.13 -22.01
N GLU A 22 -5.10 -0.57 -22.03
CA GLU A 22 -4.77 -1.99 -22.02
C GLU A 22 -5.15 -2.65 -20.68
N CYS A 23 -5.13 -1.91 -19.57
CA CYS A 23 -5.70 -2.34 -18.28
C CYS A 23 -7.21 -2.64 -18.37
N ILE A 24 -8.00 -1.80 -19.04
CA ILE A 24 -9.43 -2.07 -19.27
C ILE A 24 -9.63 -3.18 -20.31
N LYS A 25 -8.77 -3.30 -21.33
CA LYS A 25 -8.83 -4.45 -22.25
C LYS A 25 -8.52 -5.78 -21.54
N ALA A 26 -7.70 -5.78 -20.49
CA ALA A 26 -7.54 -6.95 -19.62
C ALA A 26 -8.79 -7.23 -18.75
N ALA A 27 -9.64 -6.22 -18.58
CA ALA A 27 -11.01 -6.33 -18.06
C ALA A 27 -12.07 -6.41 -19.19
N ASP A 28 -11.67 -6.83 -20.41
CA ASP A 28 -12.55 -6.90 -21.59
C ASP A 28 -13.84 -7.65 -21.24
N GLY A 29 -14.97 -6.93 -21.26
CA GLY A 29 -16.31 -7.45 -20.99
C GLY A 29 -16.99 -6.91 -19.72
N LEU A 30 -16.26 -6.21 -18.84
CA LEU A 30 -16.82 -5.65 -17.60
C LEU A 30 -17.27 -4.19 -17.78
N ASP A 31 -18.36 -3.81 -17.14
CA ASP A 31 -18.91 -2.45 -17.17
C ASP A 31 -18.00 -1.47 -16.37
N PRO A 32 -17.40 -0.44 -17.00
CA PRO A 32 -16.54 0.53 -16.32
C PRO A 32 -17.23 1.25 -15.15
N GLU A 33 -18.54 1.46 -15.22
CA GLU A 33 -19.32 2.04 -14.13
C GLU A 33 -19.34 1.10 -12.92
N ALA A 34 -19.65 -0.18 -13.14
CA ALA A 34 -19.68 -1.20 -12.09
C ALA A 34 -18.32 -1.39 -11.42
N ILE A 35 -17.23 -1.40 -12.19
CA ILE A 35 -15.87 -1.50 -11.62
C ILE A 35 -15.55 -0.26 -10.78
N ARG A 36 -15.90 0.94 -11.25
CA ARG A 36 -15.65 2.18 -10.51
C ARG A 36 -16.38 2.19 -9.16
N GLN A 37 -17.62 1.66 -9.11
CA GLN A 37 -18.41 1.56 -7.88
C GLN A 37 -17.73 0.69 -6.80
N LEU A 38 -16.80 -0.19 -7.16
CA LEU A 38 -15.98 -0.91 -6.18
C LEU A 38 -15.10 0.02 -5.33
N THR A 39 -14.81 1.23 -5.80
CA THR A 39 -14.07 2.25 -5.04
C THR A 39 -14.96 3.19 -4.22
N ASP A 40 -16.29 3.06 -4.31
CA ASP A 40 -17.21 3.97 -3.64
C ASP A 40 -17.10 3.88 -2.10
N PRO A 41 -17.42 4.95 -1.36
CA PRO A 41 -17.43 4.92 0.10
C PRO A 41 -18.25 3.76 0.67
N VAL A 42 -17.89 3.30 1.87
CA VAL A 42 -18.63 2.26 2.58
C VAL A 42 -19.95 2.86 3.09
N GLY A 43 -21.07 2.20 2.80
CA GLY A 43 -22.38 2.55 3.36
C GLY A 43 -22.57 1.96 4.77
N GLU A 44 -23.56 2.47 5.50
CA GLU A 44 -23.80 2.17 6.92
C GLU A 44 -24.06 0.67 7.25
N GLU A 45 -24.39 -0.15 6.24
CA GLU A 45 -24.78 -1.55 6.42
C GLU A 45 -23.62 -2.57 6.31
N LYS A 46 -22.41 -2.16 5.88
CA LYS A 46 -21.28 -3.09 5.68
C LYS A 46 -20.30 -3.08 6.85
N HIS A 47 -20.63 -3.83 7.91
CA HIS A 47 -19.83 -3.86 9.15
C HIS A 47 -18.37 -4.31 8.96
N VAL A 48 -18.11 -5.35 8.16
CA VAL A 48 -16.73 -5.86 7.96
C VAL A 48 -15.84 -4.84 7.26
N LEU A 49 -16.29 -4.34 6.10
CA LEU A 49 -15.51 -3.39 5.32
C LEU A 49 -15.33 -2.05 6.04
N GLN A 50 -16.31 -1.63 6.86
CA GLN A 50 -16.17 -0.45 7.71
C GLN A 50 -15.04 -0.65 8.74
N LEU A 51 -14.96 -1.82 9.38
CA LEU A 51 -13.90 -2.11 10.35
C LEU A 51 -12.51 -2.19 9.69
N ILE A 52 -12.42 -2.73 8.47
CA ILE A 52 -11.19 -2.67 7.66
C ILE A 52 -10.83 -1.22 7.34
N GLN A 53 -11.80 -0.39 6.96
CA GLN A 53 -11.59 1.04 6.69
C GLN A 53 -11.08 1.79 7.93
N ASP A 54 -11.69 1.54 9.09
CA ASP A 54 -11.28 2.19 10.34
C ASP A 54 -9.86 1.74 10.72
N SER A 55 -9.55 0.46 10.53
CA SER A 55 -8.20 -0.07 10.75
C SER A 55 -7.16 0.55 9.84
N ILE A 56 -7.39 0.61 8.52
CA ILE A 56 -6.39 1.22 7.61
C ILE A 56 -6.18 2.70 7.93
N MET A 57 -7.21 3.42 8.37
CA MET A 57 -7.08 4.81 8.83
C MET A 57 -6.20 4.94 10.08
N ARG A 58 -6.38 4.05 11.08
CA ARG A 58 -5.51 4.01 12.27
C ARG A 58 -4.07 3.62 11.90
N VAL A 59 -3.88 2.61 11.06
CA VAL A 59 -2.56 2.18 10.56
C VAL A 59 -1.84 3.32 9.84
N MET A 60 -2.50 4.02 8.93
CA MET A 60 -1.91 5.16 8.22
C MET A 60 -1.54 6.30 9.18
N LEU A 61 -2.40 6.58 10.18
CA LEU A 61 -2.12 7.58 11.19
C LEU A 61 -0.89 7.21 12.03
N GLN A 62 -0.80 5.97 12.52
CA GLN A 62 0.37 5.48 13.24
C GLN A 62 1.62 5.54 12.36
N ALA A 63 1.50 5.15 11.09
CA ALA A 63 2.60 5.25 10.15
C ALA A 63 3.12 6.67 9.95
N ARG A 64 2.20 7.66 9.90
CA ARG A 64 2.58 9.06 9.91
C ARG A 64 3.30 9.45 11.19
N ILE A 65 2.80 9.06 12.37
CA ILE A 65 3.41 9.42 13.66
C ILE A 65 4.80 8.80 13.82
N THR A 66 4.98 7.54 13.43
CA THR A 66 6.23 6.80 13.59
C THR A 66 7.35 7.28 12.67
N ALA A 67 7.02 7.77 11.47
CA ALA A 67 8.02 8.11 10.44
C ALA A 67 8.77 9.43 10.69
N THR A 68 9.37 9.59 11.88
CA THR A 68 10.13 10.78 12.31
C THR A 68 11.59 10.46 12.65
N PRO A 69 12.51 11.44 12.53
CA PRO A 69 13.92 11.21 12.85
C PRO A 69 14.17 10.78 14.30
N SER A 70 13.34 11.25 15.24
CA SER A 70 13.43 10.90 16.67
C SER A 70 12.99 9.47 16.97
N THR A 71 12.13 8.88 16.15
CA THR A 71 11.58 7.54 16.39
C THR A 71 12.37 6.45 15.66
N VAL A 72 12.76 6.68 14.40
CA VAL A 72 13.40 5.65 13.56
C VAL A 72 14.82 6.01 13.10
N GLY A 73 15.29 7.20 13.43
CA GLY A 73 16.60 7.70 13.00
C GLY A 73 16.65 8.16 11.55
N SER A 74 17.47 9.16 11.27
CA SER A 74 17.59 9.76 9.93
C SER A 74 18.04 8.77 8.86
N GLN A 75 18.89 7.79 9.18
CA GLN A 75 19.39 6.84 8.19
C GLN A 75 18.26 5.94 7.65
N ALA A 76 17.34 5.49 8.50
CA ALA A 76 16.17 4.73 8.07
C ALA A 76 15.27 5.58 7.15
N LEU A 77 15.09 6.87 7.46
CA LEU A 77 14.32 7.78 6.62
C LEU A 77 15.00 8.07 5.26
N PHE A 78 16.33 8.12 5.22
CA PHE A 78 17.07 8.16 3.94
C PHE A 78 16.87 6.88 3.15
N GLU A 79 16.84 5.74 3.81
CA GLU A 79 16.66 4.46 3.14
C GLU A 79 15.25 4.32 2.57
N VAL A 80 14.19 4.61 3.33
CA VAL A 80 12.81 4.50 2.82
C VAL A 80 12.49 5.48 1.69
N GLN A 81 13.23 6.58 1.60
CA GLN A 81 13.12 7.55 0.50
C GLN A 81 13.81 7.08 -0.79
N ARG A 82 14.56 5.97 -0.75
CA ARG A 82 15.26 5.44 -1.92
C ARG A 82 14.28 5.10 -3.04
N LYS A 83 14.67 5.46 -4.27
CA LYS A 83 13.97 5.10 -5.51
C LYS A 83 14.74 4.08 -6.31
N GLU A 84 16.06 4.25 -6.45
CA GLU A 84 16.95 3.31 -7.14
C GLU A 84 17.89 2.67 -6.11
N VAL A 85 18.09 1.35 -6.18
CA VAL A 85 18.88 0.57 -5.21
C VAL A 85 20.28 1.18 -5.01
N ASP A 86 20.92 1.62 -6.08
CA ASP A 86 22.29 2.14 -6.12
C ASP A 86 22.39 3.66 -5.86
N LYS A 87 21.28 4.41 -5.84
CA LYS A 87 21.30 5.87 -5.65
C LYS A 87 20.75 6.31 -4.30
N LYS A 88 21.64 6.90 -3.48
CA LYS A 88 21.25 7.50 -2.19
C LYS A 88 20.39 8.77 -2.43
N PRO A 89 19.25 8.93 -1.74
CA PRO A 89 18.46 10.15 -1.81
C PRO A 89 19.20 11.40 -1.30
N ARG A 90 18.86 12.55 -1.87
CA ARG A 90 19.40 13.86 -1.44
C ARG A 90 18.83 14.34 -0.11
N ARG A 91 17.61 13.93 0.23
CA ARG A 91 16.89 14.29 1.45
C ARG A 91 16.25 13.03 2.04
N PRO A 92 16.09 12.95 3.36
CA PRO A 92 15.35 11.86 3.99
C PRO A 92 13.87 11.95 3.64
N PHE A 93 13.14 10.85 3.84
CA PHE A 93 11.68 10.85 3.79
C PHE A 93 11.13 11.88 4.76
N ASP A 94 10.19 12.70 4.27
CA ASP A 94 9.50 13.71 5.05
C ASP A 94 8.01 13.39 5.06
N ASN A 95 7.53 12.95 6.22
CA ASN A 95 6.11 12.64 6.46
C ASN A 95 5.26 13.90 6.69
N ARG A 96 5.87 15.09 6.80
CA ARG A 96 5.14 16.34 6.99
C ARG A 96 4.38 16.67 5.72
N VAL A 97 3.08 16.80 5.87
CA VAL A 97 2.12 17.28 4.89
C VAL A 97 1.04 18.04 5.65
N GLU A 98 0.39 18.96 4.97
CA GLU A 98 -0.79 19.64 5.48
C GLU A 98 -1.92 18.61 5.70
N GLU A 99 -2.84 18.91 6.62
CA GLU A 99 -3.92 17.98 7.01
C GLU A 99 -4.85 17.65 5.84
N ASP A 100 -5.12 18.63 4.98
CA ASP A 100 -5.93 18.47 3.76
C ASP A 100 -5.28 17.48 2.77
N THR A 101 -3.95 17.54 2.65
CA THR A 101 -3.14 16.69 1.78
C THR A 101 -3.06 15.30 2.35
N TRP A 102 -2.92 15.17 3.66
CA TRP A 102 -3.00 13.89 4.35
C TRP A 102 -4.37 13.22 4.15
N ALA A 103 -5.47 13.97 4.34
CA ALA A 103 -6.82 13.47 4.13
C ALA A 103 -6.99 12.94 2.70
N ARG A 104 -6.56 13.71 1.69
CA ARG A 104 -6.56 13.27 0.29
C ARG A 104 -5.74 11.99 0.07
N TYR A 105 -4.56 11.89 0.68
CA TYR A 105 -3.71 10.72 0.50
C TYR A 105 -4.30 9.46 1.15
N THR A 106 -4.83 9.59 2.37
CA THR A 106 -5.51 8.49 3.05
C THR A 106 -6.77 8.04 2.31
N ALA A 107 -7.52 8.96 1.71
CA ALA A 107 -8.69 8.63 0.90
C ALA A 107 -8.34 7.74 -0.32
N VAL A 108 -7.18 7.95 -0.96
CA VAL A 108 -6.70 7.09 -2.05
C VAL A 108 -6.50 5.66 -1.54
N TRP A 109 -5.83 5.49 -0.40
CA TRP A 109 -5.60 4.17 0.19
C TRP A 109 -6.86 3.46 0.65
N VAL A 110 -7.79 4.18 1.28
CA VAL A 110 -9.09 3.63 1.66
C VAL A 110 -9.81 3.06 0.44
N LYS A 111 -9.84 3.83 -0.67
CA LYS A 111 -10.45 3.35 -1.91
C LYS A 111 -9.74 2.15 -2.50
N LEU A 112 -8.40 2.10 -2.46
CA LEU A 112 -7.63 0.94 -2.93
C LEU A 112 -7.93 -0.33 -2.12
N ILE A 113 -7.95 -0.23 -0.80
CA ILE A 113 -8.28 -1.39 0.06
C ILE A 113 -9.74 -1.82 -0.14
N CYS A 114 -10.67 -0.87 -0.24
CA CYS A 114 -12.07 -1.17 -0.54
C CYS A 114 -12.23 -1.87 -1.89
N TYR A 115 -11.51 -1.39 -2.92
CA TYR A 115 -11.50 -2.01 -4.23
C TYR A 115 -10.99 -3.45 -4.18
N VAL A 116 -9.83 -3.68 -3.55
CA VAL A 116 -9.24 -5.02 -3.45
C VAL A 116 -10.17 -5.97 -2.73
N TYR A 117 -10.71 -5.57 -1.57
CA TYR A 117 -11.65 -6.39 -0.81
C TYR A 117 -12.92 -6.70 -1.61
N ARG A 118 -13.59 -5.67 -2.15
CA ARG A 118 -14.86 -5.88 -2.88
C ARG A 118 -14.65 -6.72 -4.13
N ALA A 119 -13.55 -6.52 -4.86
CA ALA A 119 -13.24 -7.33 -6.02
C ALA A 119 -13.01 -8.81 -5.65
N GLU A 120 -12.46 -9.11 -4.48
CA GLU A 120 -12.35 -10.50 -4.00
C GLU A 120 -13.70 -11.13 -3.63
N THR A 121 -14.71 -10.33 -3.30
CA THR A 121 -16.06 -10.83 -2.99
C THR A 121 -16.97 -11.03 -4.20
N ILE A 122 -16.50 -10.69 -5.41
CA ILE A 122 -17.27 -10.82 -6.66
C ILE A 122 -17.00 -12.19 -7.30
N GLU A 123 -18.01 -12.75 -7.99
CA GLU A 123 -17.85 -13.98 -8.77
C GLU A 123 -16.75 -13.84 -9.85
N ASP A 124 -16.01 -14.93 -10.08
CA ASP A 124 -14.79 -14.91 -10.92
C ASP A 124 -14.98 -14.36 -12.35
N ASN A 125 -16.19 -14.48 -12.92
CA ASN A 125 -16.56 -14.01 -14.25
C ASN A 125 -16.90 -12.50 -14.31
N GLU A 126 -17.24 -11.88 -13.18
CA GLU A 126 -17.56 -10.45 -13.06
C GLU A 126 -16.43 -9.65 -12.37
N ARG A 127 -15.43 -10.37 -11.85
CA ARG A 127 -14.32 -9.82 -11.11
C ARG A 127 -13.25 -9.19 -12.03
N PRO A 128 -12.66 -8.04 -11.65
CA PRO A 128 -11.49 -7.49 -12.34
C PRO A 128 -10.35 -8.51 -12.53
N GLY A 129 -9.54 -8.34 -13.58
CA GLY A 129 -8.51 -9.30 -13.97
C GLY A 129 -7.35 -9.51 -12.98
N PHE A 130 -7.19 -8.67 -11.96
CA PHE A 130 -6.14 -8.86 -10.96
C PHE A 130 -6.38 -10.11 -10.12
N ARG A 131 -5.30 -10.69 -9.57
CA ARG A 131 -5.37 -11.87 -8.71
C ARG A 131 -4.43 -11.71 -7.54
N LEU A 132 -4.94 -11.86 -6.32
CA LEU A 132 -4.09 -11.92 -5.15
C LEU A 132 -3.17 -13.15 -5.23
N THR A 133 -1.93 -12.97 -4.81
CA THR A 133 -1.03 -14.10 -4.56
C THR A 133 -1.57 -14.91 -3.38
N LYS A 134 -1.15 -16.17 -3.24
CA LYS A 134 -1.55 -17.00 -2.09
C LYS A 134 -1.31 -16.29 -0.76
N ARG A 135 -0.12 -15.68 -0.58
CA ARG A 135 0.21 -14.92 0.63
C ARG A 135 -0.74 -13.74 0.87
N GLN A 136 -1.10 -13.00 -0.18
CA GLN A 136 -2.03 -11.87 -0.05
C GLN A 136 -3.44 -12.34 0.31
N GLY A 137 -3.91 -13.44 -0.30
CA GLY A 137 -5.19 -14.06 0.02
C GLY A 137 -5.21 -14.57 1.47
N ASP A 138 -4.25 -15.41 1.86
CA ASP A 138 -4.15 -15.98 3.21
C ASP A 138 -4.17 -14.87 4.29
N THR A 139 -3.46 -13.74 4.09
CA THR A 139 -3.47 -12.62 5.04
C THR A 139 -4.79 -11.83 5.03
N MET A 140 -5.44 -11.68 3.88
CA MET A 140 -6.75 -11.02 3.78
C MET A 140 -7.85 -11.87 4.43
N ASP A 141 -7.78 -13.19 4.25
CA ASP A 141 -8.71 -14.15 4.84
C ASP A 141 -8.59 -14.10 6.37
N GLU A 142 -7.37 -14.14 6.92
CA GLU A 142 -7.16 -14.03 8.38
C GLU A 142 -7.73 -12.72 8.97
N LEU A 143 -7.52 -11.59 8.28
CA LEU A 143 -8.09 -10.30 8.66
C LEU A 143 -9.63 -10.34 8.65
N THR A 144 -10.19 -10.90 7.59
CA THR A 144 -11.64 -10.90 7.35
C THR A 144 -12.33 -11.85 8.32
N GLU A 145 -11.80 -13.05 8.53
CA GLU A 145 -12.32 -14.03 9.51
C GLU A 145 -12.39 -13.44 10.92
N LEU A 146 -11.32 -12.77 11.37
CA LEU A 146 -11.29 -12.16 12.70
C LEU A 146 -12.36 -11.06 12.86
N ILE A 147 -12.60 -10.26 11.83
CA ILE A 147 -13.63 -9.23 11.85
C ILE A 147 -15.03 -9.84 11.77
N GLU A 148 -15.22 -10.88 10.94
CA GLU A 148 -16.49 -11.57 10.78
C GLU A 148 -16.92 -12.29 12.06
N GLU A 149 -15.99 -12.91 12.79
CA GLU A 149 -16.26 -13.50 14.10
C GLU A 149 -16.80 -12.47 15.09
N TYR A 150 -16.18 -11.29 15.16
CA TYR A 150 -16.66 -10.17 15.97
C TYR A 150 -18.04 -9.67 15.51
N VAL A 151 -18.24 -9.46 14.21
CA VAL A 151 -19.53 -8.98 13.67
C VAL A 151 -20.66 -9.97 13.97
N LYS A 152 -20.37 -11.26 13.98
CA LYS A 152 -21.34 -12.32 14.27
C LYS A 152 -21.72 -12.39 15.75
N ASP A 153 -20.76 -12.25 16.65
CA ASP A 153 -20.99 -12.27 18.11
C ASP A 153 -19.96 -11.40 18.86
N PRO A 154 -20.23 -10.10 19.04
CA PRO A 154 -19.32 -9.17 19.70
C PRO A 154 -19.03 -9.50 21.18
N GLU A 155 -19.95 -10.19 21.87
CA GLU A 155 -19.78 -10.53 23.28
C GLU A 155 -18.89 -11.76 23.45
N ALA A 156 -19.05 -12.77 22.59
CA ALA A 156 -18.21 -13.97 22.63
C ALA A 156 -16.82 -13.75 22.00
N SER A 157 -16.72 -12.87 21.00
CA SER A 157 -15.50 -12.63 20.22
C SER A 157 -15.16 -11.13 20.17
N PRO A 158 -14.78 -10.51 21.31
CA PRO A 158 -14.48 -9.08 21.34
C PRO A 158 -13.33 -8.74 20.38
N LEU A 159 -13.50 -7.65 19.63
CA LEU A 159 -12.52 -7.24 18.63
C LEU A 159 -11.20 -6.82 19.28
N ASN A 160 -10.11 -7.47 18.89
CA ASN A 160 -8.77 -7.02 19.22
C ASN A 160 -8.29 -6.03 18.14
N GLU A 161 -8.51 -4.73 18.37
CA GLU A 161 -8.13 -3.67 17.41
C GLU A 161 -6.64 -3.70 17.04
N ASP A 162 -5.75 -3.99 17.99
CA ASP A 162 -4.31 -4.06 17.72
C ASP A 162 -3.97 -5.20 16.74
N ARG A 163 -4.67 -6.34 16.85
CA ARG A 163 -4.52 -7.46 15.92
C ARG A 163 -5.10 -7.15 14.55
N VAL A 164 -6.25 -6.47 14.49
CA VAL A 164 -6.86 -6.01 13.23
C VAL A 164 -5.89 -5.04 12.51
N ASP A 165 -5.32 -4.09 13.24
CA ASP A 165 -4.39 -3.09 12.70
C ASP A 165 -3.07 -3.74 12.26
N GLU A 166 -2.59 -4.77 12.97
CA GLU A 166 -1.47 -5.59 12.52
C GLU A 166 -1.76 -6.30 11.20
N LEU A 167 -2.86 -7.06 11.13
CA LEU A 167 -3.22 -7.82 9.93
C LEU A 167 -3.48 -6.88 8.75
N THR A 168 -4.12 -5.73 8.98
CA THR A 168 -4.32 -4.69 7.96
C THR A 168 -2.99 -4.17 7.41
N LEU A 169 -2.02 -3.88 8.28
CA LEU A 169 -0.68 -3.49 7.83
C LEU A 169 0.03 -4.63 7.07
N GLN A 170 -0.12 -5.89 7.51
CA GLN A 170 0.42 -7.05 6.80
C GLN A 170 -0.20 -7.23 5.41
N VAL A 171 -1.51 -7.06 5.25
CA VAL A 171 -2.20 -7.06 3.94
C VAL A 171 -1.57 -6.01 3.02
N VAL A 172 -1.40 -4.77 3.50
CA VAL A 172 -0.75 -3.70 2.73
C VAL A 172 0.67 -4.10 2.34
N MET A 173 1.48 -4.61 3.27
CA MET A 173 2.86 -5.02 2.97
C MET A 173 2.89 -6.16 1.94
N ALA A 174 1.96 -7.11 2.03
CA ALA A 174 1.84 -8.20 1.06
C ALA A 174 1.42 -7.69 -0.33
N LEU A 175 0.52 -6.69 -0.40
CA LEU A 175 0.11 -6.05 -1.65
C LEU A 175 1.25 -5.28 -2.33
N LEU A 176 2.11 -4.62 -1.53
CA LEU A 176 3.30 -3.92 -2.02
C LEU A 176 4.40 -4.90 -2.46
N ASP A 177 4.59 -5.99 -1.72
CA ASP A 177 5.54 -7.07 -2.00
C ASP A 177 4.99 -8.05 -3.06
N HIS A 178 4.54 -7.52 -4.19
CA HIS A 178 4.03 -8.28 -5.34
C HIS A 178 5.06 -8.26 -6.47
N ARG A 179 5.55 -9.42 -6.89
CA ARG A 179 6.39 -9.53 -8.09
C ARG A 179 5.58 -9.67 -9.36
N LEU A 180 5.72 -8.74 -10.30
CA LEU A 180 4.93 -8.66 -11.53
C LEU A 180 5.45 -9.63 -12.61
N THR A 181 5.33 -10.92 -12.37
CA THR A 181 5.92 -11.99 -13.23
C THR A 181 5.09 -12.38 -14.46
N ALA A 182 3.77 -12.18 -14.40
CA ALA A 182 2.83 -12.64 -15.43
C ALA A 182 1.93 -11.51 -15.96
N GLY A 183 2.31 -10.25 -15.74
CA GLY A 183 1.59 -9.03 -16.13
C GLY A 183 1.38 -8.05 -14.97
N GLU A 184 1.53 -6.76 -15.24
CA GLU A 184 1.50 -5.68 -14.24
C GLU A 184 0.13 -5.57 -13.53
N TYR A 185 -0.94 -5.79 -14.29
CA TYR A 185 -2.33 -5.70 -13.80
C TYR A 185 -2.79 -6.89 -12.95
N ARG A 186 -1.91 -7.87 -12.70
CA ARG A 186 -2.17 -8.88 -11.67
C ARG A 186 -2.09 -8.29 -10.26
N SER A 187 -1.43 -7.15 -10.09
CA SER A 187 -1.38 -6.43 -8.82
C SER A 187 -2.69 -5.71 -8.52
N GLY A 188 -3.25 -5.97 -7.35
CA GLY A 188 -4.42 -5.23 -6.84
C GLY A 188 -4.16 -3.73 -6.67
N ILE A 189 -2.91 -3.31 -6.39
CA ILE A 189 -2.53 -1.89 -6.29
C ILE A 189 -2.56 -1.24 -7.68
N ILE A 190 -1.95 -1.86 -8.69
CA ILE A 190 -1.91 -1.32 -10.05
C ILE A 190 -3.34 -1.30 -10.64
N SER A 191 -4.07 -2.40 -10.49
CA SER A 191 -5.46 -2.51 -10.94
C SER A 191 -6.35 -1.47 -10.25
N GLY A 192 -6.22 -1.30 -8.93
CA GLY A 192 -6.98 -0.29 -8.18
C GLY A 192 -6.64 1.14 -8.60
N LEU A 193 -5.37 1.44 -8.86
CA LEU A 193 -4.94 2.75 -9.36
C LEU A 193 -5.56 3.02 -10.74
N ALA A 194 -5.55 2.05 -11.66
CA ALA A 194 -6.18 2.21 -12.97
C ALA A 194 -7.69 2.51 -12.83
N VAL A 195 -8.40 1.78 -11.95
CA VAL A 195 -9.83 2.02 -11.68
C VAL A 195 -10.08 3.41 -11.09
N LEU A 196 -9.21 3.87 -10.20
CA LEU A 196 -9.28 5.24 -9.67
C LEU A 196 -9.12 6.30 -10.76
N GLY A 197 -8.50 5.95 -11.90
CA GLY A 197 -8.33 6.78 -13.10
C GLY A 197 -9.61 7.03 -13.89
N ILE A 198 -10.65 6.23 -13.65
CA ILE A 198 -11.92 6.26 -14.40
C ILE A 198 -12.83 7.35 -13.83
N ARG A 199 -13.28 8.25 -14.71
CA ARG A 199 -14.24 9.31 -14.39
C ARG A 199 -15.68 8.79 -14.37
N LYS A 200 -16.59 9.62 -13.86
CA LYS A 200 -18.03 9.31 -13.78
C LYS A 200 -18.70 9.08 -15.14
N ASP A 201 -18.17 9.70 -16.19
CA ASP A 201 -18.67 9.58 -17.56
C ASP A 201 -18.06 8.38 -18.32
N GLY A 202 -17.28 7.53 -17.64
CA GLY A 202 -16.52 6.44 -18.26
C GLY A 202 -15.26 6.89 -19.01
N GLY A 203 -14.97 8.20 -19.01
CA GLY A 203 -13.72 8.74 -19.54
C GLY A 203 -12.55 8.59 -18.57
N TRP A 204 -11.37 8.98 -19.01
CA TRP A 204 -10.14 8.94 -18.21
C TRP A 204 -9.81 10.30 -17.60
N MET A 205 -9.18 10.29 -16.43
CA MET A 205 -8.58 11.49 -15.85
C MET A 205 -7.36 11.94 -16.65
N ASP A 206 -7.12 13.25 -16.63
CA ASP A 206 -5.88 13.84 -17.13
C ASP A 206 -4.71 13.48 -16.21
N VAL A 207 -3.50 13.36 -16.77
CA VAL A 207 -2.27 13.03 -16.05
C VAL A 207 -2.01 13.99 -14.88
N MET A 208 -2.38 15.27 -15.00
CA MET A 208 -2.23 16.25 -13.92
C MET A 208 -3.11 15.94 -12.72
N ASP A 209 -4.28 15.34 -12.94
CA ASP A 209 -5.20 14.90 -11.89
C ASP A 209 -4.86 13.50 -11.38
N TYR A 210 -4.28 12.66 -12.23
CA TYR A 210 -3.93 11.27 -11.91
C TYR A 210 -2.61 11.12 -11.14
N THR A 211 -1.57 11.85 -11.53
CA THR A 211 -0.22 11.80 -10.91
C THR A 211 -0.21 12.07 -9.39
N PRO A 212 -1.06 12.96 -8.84
CA PRO A 212 -1.19 13.12 -7.40
C PRO A 212 -1.63 11.83 -6.66
N MET A 213 -2.40 10.93 -7.28
CA MET A 213 -2.84 9.69 -6.65
C MET A 213 -1.69 8.70 -6.47
N TYR A 214 -0.87 8.54 -7.50
CA TYR A 214 0.40 7.85 -7.39
C TYR A 214 1.24 8.42 -6.23
N SER A 215 1.45 9.74 -6.21
CA SER A 215 2.23 10.41 -5.17
C SER A 215 1.70 10.12 -3.76
N ALA A 216 0.37 10.04 -3.61
CA ALA A 216 -0.28 9.61 -2.36
C ALA A 216 0.08 8.17 -1.98
N VAL A 217 -0.02 7.24 -2.94
CA VAL A 217 0.35 5.83 -2.75
C VAL A 217 1.80 5.70 -2.29
N ILE A 218 2.76 6.28 -3.02
CA ILE A 218 4.18 6.27 -2.63
C ILE A 218 4.38 6.82 -1.22
N LYS A 219 3.82 7.99 -0.93
CA LYS A 219 4.13 8.70 0.31
C LYS A 219 3.65 7.92 1.52
N VAL A 220 2.44 7.39 1.47
CA VAL A 220 1.86 6.62 2.57
C VAL A 220 2.44 5.20 2.62
N ALA A 221 2.74 4.54 1.48
CA ALA A 221 3.44 3.25 1.46
C ALA A 221 4.80 3.34 2.17
N ARG A 222 5.60 4.38 1.89
CA ARG A 222 6.87 4.61 2.59
C ARG A 222 6.68 4.78 4.09
N ALA A 223 5.66 5.53 4.52
CA ALA A 223 5.35 5.66 5.94
C ALA A 223 4.99 4.29 6.57
N MET A 224 4.17 3.49 5.89
CA MET A 224 3.75 2.16 6.38
C MET A 224 4.91 1.16 6.43
N VAL A 225 5.87 1.22 5.49
CA VAL A 225 7.11 0.43 5.56
C VAL A 225 7.95 0.78 6.79
N VAL A 226 8.06 2.08 7.11
CA VAL A 226 8.73 2.52 8.36
C VAL A 226 7.99 2.00 9.58
N TYR A 227 6.66 2.09 9.58
CA TYR A 227 5.83 1.64 10.71
C TYR A 227 5.94 0.14 10.96
N GLN A 228 5.83 -0.68 9.90
CA GLN A 228 6.02 -2.11 9.98
C GLN A 228 7.41 -2.45 10.52
N SER A 229 8.45 -1.77 10.01
CA SER A 229 9.84 -1.99 10.46
C SER A 229 10.04 -1.61 11.93
N TYR A 230 9.37 -0.56 12.39
CA TYR A 230 9.37 -0.15 13.80
C TYR A 230 8.72 -1.19 14.70
N ARG A 231 7.54 -1.70 14.30
CA ARG A 231 6.85 -2.77 15.03
C ARG A 231 7.70 -4.03 15.14
N GLU A 232 8.25 -4.51 14.02
CA GLU A 232 9.13 -5.69 13.99
C GLU A 232 10.33 -5.53 14.92
N ARG A 233 10.94 -4.34 14.95
CA ARG A 233 12.05 -4.08 15.89
C ARG A 233 11.58 -4.12 17.34
N LYS A 234 10.43 -3.51 17.69
CA LYS A 234 9.92 -3.56 19.07
C LYS A 234 9.61 -4.98 19.51
N GLU A 235 9.02 -5.78 18.62
CA GLU A 235 8.72 -7.19 18.88
C GLU A 235 10.01 -8.01 19.05
N GLU A 236 11.06 -7.74 18.27
CA GLU A 236 12.37 -8.36 18.44
C GLU A 236 13.02 -7.98 19.78
N VAL A 237 13.02 -6.69 20.15
CA VAL A 237 13.55 -6.24 21.45
C VAL A 237 12.80 -6.90 22.60
N ALA A 238 11.46 -6.90 22.58
CA ALA A 238 10.66 -7.54 23.61
C ALA A 238 10.93 -9.06 23.72
N ARG A 239 11.12 -9.73 22.58
CA ARG A 239 11.50 -11.15 22.55
C ARG A 239 12.90 -11.37 23.15
N LEU A 240 13.88 -10.53 22.83
CA LEU A 240 15.24 -10.63 23.37
C LEU A 240 15.27 -10.42 24.89
N GLN A 241 14.52 -9.45 25.42
CA GLN A 241 14.37 -9.25 26.87
C GLN A 241 13.81 -10.51 27.54
N GLN A 242 12.81 -11.16 26.95
CA GLN A 242 12.19 -12.37 27.50
C GLN A 242 13.08 -13.62 27.40
N GLU A 243 13.72 -13.84 26.24
CA GLU A 243 14.49 -15.05 25.97
C GLU A 243 15.88 -15.05 26.62
N LYS A 244 16.46 -13.86 26.82
CA LYS A 244 17.84 -13.70 27.32
C LYS A 244 17.94 -12.96 28.66
N ASP A 245 16.81 -12.54 29.23
CA ASP A 245 16.74 -11.77 30.49
C ASP A 245 17.59 -10.49 30.44
N LEU A 246 17.65 -9.87 29.26
CA LEU A 246 18.36 -8.62 29.02
C LEU A 246 17.52 -7.44 29.50
N ASP A 247 18.20 -6.38 29.93
CA ASP A 247 17.52 -5.10 30.08
C ASP A 247 17.18 -4.47 28.71
N GLU A 248 16.47 -3.35 28.73
CA GLU A 248 16.04 -2.67 27.49
C GLU A 248 17.24 -2.22 26.64
N GLU A 249 18.28 -1.66 27.26
CA GLU A 249 19.44 -1.12 26.53
C GLU A 249 20.23 -2.26 25.85
N GLU A 250 20.51 -3.34 26.58
CA GLU A 250 21.19 -4.52 26.05
C GLU A 250 20.40 -5.19 24.92
N ALA A 251 19.08 -5.34 25.08
CA ALA A 251 18.22 -5.88 24.04
C ALA A 251 18.17 -4.98 22.79
N GLU A 252 18.18 -3.66 22.97
CA GLU A 252 18.22 -2.70 21.87
C GLU A 252 19.55 -2.72 21.09
N GLU A 253 20.68 -2.94 21.77
CA GLU A 253 22.00 -3.09 21.17
C GLU A 253 22.11 -4.38 20.34
N GLU A 254 21.48 -5.47 20.80
CA GLU A 254 21.51 -6.76 20.10
C GLU A 254 20.49 -6.86 18.96
N ALA A 255 19.34 -6.18 19.09
CA ALA A 255 18.27 -6.21 18.09
C ALA A 255 18.74 -5.70 16.72
N THR A 256 18.10 -6.21 15.66
CA THR A 256 18.35 -5.75 14.30
C THR A 256 18.09 -4.25 14.19
N SER A 257 19.07 -3.52 13.65
CA SER A 257 18.93 -2.06 13.53
C SER A 257 17.79 -1.67 12.60
N MET A 258 17.09 -0.59 12.96
CA MET A 258 15.98 -0.03 12.16
C MET A 258 16.35 0.16 10.68
N PHE A 259 17.57 0.62 10.39
CA PHE A 259 18.06 0.80 9.03
C PHE A 259 18.09 -0.52 8.24
N ARG A 260 18.52 -1.63 8.87
CA ARG A 260 18.60 -2.93 8.20
C ARG A 260 17.21 -3.46 7.85
N ILE A 261 16.26 -3.38 8.78
CA ILE A 261 14.87 -3.82 8.59
C ILE A 261 14.22 -3.02 7.45
N VAL A 262 14.35 -1.69 7.47
CA VAL A 262 13.83 -0.82 6.41
C VAL A 262 14.50 -1.13 5.07
N ARG A 263 15.84 -1.29 5.05
CA ARG A 263 16.60 -1.57 3.83
C ARG A 263 16.14 -2.84 3.13
N GLU A 264 15.89 -3.91 3.88
CA GLU A 264 15.42 -5.18 3.33
C GLU A 264 14.11 -4.99 2.56
N LYS A 265 13.12 -4.36 3.18
CA LYS A 265 11.80 -4.09 2.57
C LYS A 265 11.93 -3.15 1.37
N VAL A 266 12.71 -2.08 1.53
CA VAL A 266 12.87 -1.06 0.49
C VAL A 266 13.46 -1.64 -0.78
N GLN A 267 14.56 -2.39 -0.65
CA GLN A 267 15.23 -2.98 -1.81
C GLN A 267 14.43 -4.11 -2.45
N ARG A 268 13.57 -4.75 -1.66
CA ARG A 268 12.71 -5.82 -2.15
C ARG A 268 11.53 -5.31 -2.96
N PHE A 269 10.86 -4.23 -2.53
CA PHE A 269 9.60 -3.84 -3.16
C PHE A 269 9.27 -2.33 -3.22
N MET A 270 10.16 -1.44 -2.77
CA MET A 270 9.93 0.02 -2.83
C MET A 270 10.86 0.76 -3.81
N THR A 271 11.78 0.06 -4.47
CA THR A 271 12.67 0.62 -5.49
C THR A 271 12.25 0.18 -6.89
N VAL A 272 12.64 0.98 -7.88
CA VAL A 272 12.53 0.57 -9.28
C VAL A 272 13.39 -0.66 -9.56
N THR A 273 13.02 -1.42 -10.59
CA THR A 273 13.70 -2.65 -10.97
C THR A 273 15.21 -2.39 -11.16
N SER A 274 16.02 -3.16 -10.43
CA SER A 274 17.47 -3.03 -10.51
C SER A 274 17.99 -3.61 -11.83
N LYS A 275 19.27 -3.37 -12.15
CA LYS A 275 19.91 -3.97 -13.34
C LYS A 275 20.30 -5.44 -13.14
N GLU A 276 19.95 -6.05 -12.01
CA GLU A 276 20.26 -7.45 -11.75
C GLU A 276 19.43 -8.37 -12.63
N THR A 277 20.02 -9.48 -13.08
CA THR A 277 19.45 -10.36 -14.11
C THR A 277 18.09 -10.95 -13.75
N TYR A 278 17.79 -11.10 -12.46
CA TYR A 278 16.56 -11.71 -11.96
C TYR A 278 15.71 -10.73 -11.14
N ALA A 279 15.97 -9.42 -11.25
CA ALA A 279 15.12 -8.42 -10.62
C ALA A 279 13.78 -8.38 -11.35
N GLU A 280 12.70 -8.50 -10.57
CA GLU A 280 11.33 -8.44 -11.07
C GLU A 280 10.68 -7.13 -10.59
N PRO A 281 9.88 -6.47 -11.44
CA PRO A 281 9.19 -5.24 -11.06
C PRO A 281 8.14 -5.49 -9.97
N THR A 282 7.85 -4.43 -9.21
CA THR A 282 6.80 -4.41 -8.17
C THR A 282 5.83 -3.25 -8.43
N PRO A 283 4.72 -3.13 -7.69
CA PRO A 283 3.79 -2.01 -7.83
C PRO A 283 4.38 -0.62 -7.58
N MET A 284 5.63 -0.55 -7.10
CA MET A 284 6.36 0.70 -6.84
C MET A 284 7.38 1.05 -7.94
N ASP A 285 7.41 0.32 -9.06
CA ASP A 285 8.37 0.51 -10.15
C ASP A 285 8.00 1.66 -11.11
N TRP A 286 7.96 2.91 -10.60
CA TRP A 286 7.64 4.12 -11.39
C TRP A 286 8.28 5.41 -10.85
#